data_AF-A0A7L4RBU9-F1
#
_entry.id   AF-A0A7L4RBU9-F1
#
_cell.length_a   1.000
_cell.length_b   1.000
_cell.length_c   1.000
_cell.angle_alpha   90.00
_cell.angle_beta   90.00
_cell.angle_gamma   90.00
#
_symmetry.space_group_name_H-M   'P 1'
#
loop_
_entity.id
_entity.type
_entity.pdbx_description
1 polymer ?
#
loop_
_entity_poly.entity_id
_entity_poly.type
_entity_poly.pdbx_seq_one_letter_code
_entity_poly.pdbx_strand_id
1 'polypeptide(L)'
;SLSQKYAVILFPSQWQYDWVEAFFSPYGNDESTVFGDGEGYDKKKEYSSVGGCYYSTRLALAEKMREEKQQGGAIVLRECYGDYIPLGVWNVRENVRAALAQKPVCFNDYSQAVCYAFSRFKLDPRHWVRNSRILREGPKAQPVQKKLAAF
;
A
#
# COMPACT_ATOMS: atom_id res chain seq x y z
N SER A 1 11.71 1.60 11.01
CA SER A 1 12.43 2.82 11.40
C SER A 1 11.79 3.36 12.68
N LEU A 2 12.53 4.06 13.54
CA LEU A 2 12.00 4.56 14.83
C LEU A 2 10.80 5.51 14.66
N SER A 3 10.76 6.25 13.54
CA SER A 3 9.77 7.30 13.31
C SER A 3 8.74 6.95 12.23
N GLN A 4 8.87 5.78 11.60
CA GLN A 4 7.94 5.34 10.55
C GLN A 4 7.66 3.85 10.58
N LYS A 5 6.42 3.52 10.25
CA LYS A 5 5.94 2.13 10.19
C LYS A 5 5.29 1.88 8.84
N TYR A 6 5.58 0.71 8.27
CA TYR A 6 5.05 0.27 6.99
C TYR A 6 4.38 -1.09 7.15
N ALA A 7 3.30 -1.31 6.42
CA ALA A 7 2.74 -2.62 6.16
C ALA A 7 2.47 -2.75 4.66
N VAL A 8 2.93 -3.85 4.07
CA VAL A 8 2.67 -4.18 2.68
C VAL A 8 1.84 -5.46 2.67
N ILE A 9 0.64 -5.38 2.13
CA ILE A 9 -0.29 -6.50 2.00
C ILE A 9 -0.34 -6.86 0.53
N LEU A 10 0.13 -8.06 0.18
CA LEU A 10 -0.02 -8.62 -1.16
C LEU A 10 -1.18 -9.62 -1.14
N PHE A 11 -1.98 -9.64 -2.20
CA PHE A 11 -3.11 -10.57 -2.32
C PHE A 11 -3.31 -11.02 -3.77
N PRO A 12 -3.86 -12.24 -3.98
CA PRO A 12 -4.10 -12.76 -5.32
C PRO A 12 -5.24 -12.00 -6.00
N SER A 13 -4.91 -11.22 -7.03
CA SER A 13 -5.90 -10.54 -7.88
C SER A 13 -5.28 -10.09 -9.21
N GLN A 14 -6.09 -9.47 -10.08
CA GLN A 14 -5.53 -8.60 -11.11
C GLN A 14 -4.86 -7.39 -10.45
N TRP A 15 -3.97 -6.72 -11.20
CA TRP A 15 -3.27 -5.55 -10.68
C TRP A 15 -4.27 -4.50 -10.18
N GLN A 16 -4.14 -4.16 -8.91
CA GLN A 16 -4.80 -3.07 -8.23
C GLN A 16 -3.93 -2.71 -7.02
N TYR A 17 -3.84 -1.42 -6.73
CA TYR A 17 -2.90 -0.94 -5.74
C TYR A 17 -3.46 0.28 -5.02
N ASP A 18 -3.40 0.26 -3.69
CA ASP A 18 -3.64 1.44 -2.86
C ASP A 18 -2.41 1.79 -2.03
N TRP A 19 -2.11 3.09 -1.98
CA TRP A 19 -1.22 3.71 -1.02
C TRP A 19 -2.03 4.52 -0.04
N VAL A 20 -1.81 4.33 1.26
CA VAL A 20 -2.34 5.23 2.29
C VAL A 20 -1.23 5.57 3.28
N GLU A 21 -1.10 6.87 3.57
CA GLU A 21 -0.18 7.35 4.58
C GLU A 21 -0.85 8.28 5.57
N ALA A 22 -0.41 8.17 6.83
CA ALA A 22 -0.83 9.01 7.93
C ALA A 22 0.37 9.75 8.51
N PHE A 23 0.23 11.07 8.65
CA PHE A 23 1.19 11.94 9.31
C PHE A 23 0.64 12.35 10.66
N PHE A 24 1.30 11.91 11.73
CA PHE A 24 0.99 12.34 13.09
C PHE A 24 1.60 13.71 13.32
N SER A 25 0.85 14.56 14.02
CA SER A 25 1.35 15.87 14.43
C SER A 25 2.59 15.76 15.33
N PRO A 26 3.60 16.61 15.11
CA PRO A 26 4.75 16.71 16.01
C PRO A 26 4.40 17.35 17.36
N TYR A 27 3.22 17.98 17.48
CA TYR A 27 2.79 18.71 18.67
C TYR A 27 2.01 17.84 19.68
N GLY A 28 1.90 16.53 19.44
CA GLY A 28 1.29 15.59 20.39
C GLY A 28 -0.21 15.74 20.58
N ASN A 29 -0.91 16.53 19.75
CA ASN A 29 -2.35 16.41 19.61
C ASN A 29 -2.67 15.15 18.80
N ASP A 30 -3.80 14.50 19.08
CA ASP A 30 -4.27 13.31 18.34
C ASP A 30 -4.68 13.61 16.88
N GLU A 31 -4.23 14.75 16.34
CA GLU A 31 -4.47 15.15 14.96
C GLU A 31 -3.49 14.40 14.05
N SER A 32 -4.05 13.50 13.26
CA SER A 32 -3.36 12.82 12.16
C SER A 32 -3.98 13.21 10.83
N THR A 33 -3.14 13.63 9.88
CA THR A 33 -3.59 13.86 8.50
C THR A 33 -3.35 12.61 7.68
N VAL A 34 -4.40 12.14 7.01
CA VAL A 34 -4.38 10.87 6.26
C VAL A 34 -4.65 11.15 4.81
N PHE A 35 -3.75 10.69 3.95
CA PHE A 35 -3.85 10.77 2.50
C PHE A 35 -3.83 9.38 1.92
N GLY A 36 -4.65 9.15 0.91
CA GLY A 36 -4.65 7.90 0.19
C GLY A 36 -4.94 8.11 -1.28
N ASP A 37 -4.33 7.27 -2.10
CA ASP A 37 -4.61 7.20 -3.52
C ASP A 37 -4.27 5.81 -4.05
N GLY A 38 -4.91 5.45 -5.15
CA GLY A 38 -4.85 4.11 -5.69
C GLY A 38 -5.10 4.06 -7.19
N GLU A 39 -4.90 2.87 -7.72
CA GLU A 39 -5.34 2.48 -9.04
C GLU A 39 -6.02 1.13 -8.97
N GLY A 40 -7.15 1.03 -9.67
CA GLY A 40 -7.77 -0.26 -9.91
C GLY A 40 -7.14 -0.93 -11.12
N TYR A 41 -7.84 -1.94 -11.62
CA TYR A 41 -7.53 -2.54 -12.92
C TYR A 41 -7.55 -1.49 -14.05
N ASP A 42 -8.52 -0.58 -14.02
CA ASP A 42 -8.56 0.52 -14.97
C ASP A 42 -7.36 1.43 -14.73
N LYS A 43 -6.53 1.61 -15.77
CA LYS A 43 -5.34 2.44 -15.73
C LYS A 43 -5.65 3.79 -15.07
N LYS A 44 -4.81 4.22 -14.14
CA LYS A 44 -4.90 5.55 -13.55
C LYS A 44 -4.84 6.61 -14.66
N LYS A 45 -5.85 7.48 -14.73
CA LYS A 45 -5.95 8.54 -15.74
C LYS A 45 -5.30 9.84 -15.31
N GLU A 46 -5.21 10.06 -14.00
CA GLU A 46 -4.71 11.31 -13.41
C GLU A 46 -3.45 11.06 -12.58
N TYR A 47 -2.66 12.11 -12.36
CA TYR A 47 -1.49 12.03 -11.50
C TYR A 47 -1.91 11.80 -10.05
N SER A 48 -1.10 11.07 -9.29
CA SER A 48 -1.42 10.81 -7.89
C SER A 48 -1.35 12.07 -7.04
N SER A 49 -2.38 12.31 -6.22
CA SER A 49 -2.41 13.42 -5.24
C SER A 49 -1.33 13.29 -4.16
N VAL A 50 -0.89 12.06 -3.88
CA VAL A 50 0.22 11.72 -2.97
C VAL A 50 1.59 11.94 -3.65
N GLY A 51 1.61 11.96 -4.99
CA GLY A 51 2.81 12.25 -5.76
C GLY A 51 3.88 11.15 -5.67
N GLY A 52 5.12 11.53 -5.37
CA GLY A 52 6.28 10.67 -5.60
C GLY A 52 6.36 9.41 -4.73
N CYS A 53 5.75 9.41 -3.53
CA CYS A 53 5.66 8.23 -2.68
C CYS A 53 4.86 7.11 -3.36
N TYR A 54 3.73 7.46 -3.99
CA TYR A 54 2.86 6.53 -4.71
C TYR A 54 3.62 5.77 -5.80
N TYR A 55 4.29 6.49 -6.69
CA TYR A 55 4.99 5.90 -7.84
C TYR A 55 6.24 5.12 -7.42
N SER A 56 6.94 5.60 -6.40
CA SER A 56 8.12 4.91 -5.86
C SER A 56 7.76 3.55 -5.26
N THR A 57 6.65 3.49 -4.53
CA THR A 57 6.12 2.24 -3.97
C THR A 57 5.60 1.31 -5.05
N ARG A 58 4.83 1.84 -6.01
CA ARG A 58 4.33 1.06 -7.16
C ARG A 58 5.46 0.38 -7.93
N LEU A 59 6.60 1.08 -8.13
CA LEU A 59 7.78 0.50 -8.76
C LEU A 59 8.34 -0.68 -7.93
N ALA A 60 8.51 -0.51 -6.62
CA ALA A 60 9.02 -1.57 -5.74
C ALA A 60 8.10 -2.81 -5.74
N LEU A 61 6.79 -2.62 -5.75
CA LEU A 61 5.80 -3.70 -5.86
C LEU A 61 5.91 -4.43 -7.20
N ALA A 62 6.01 -3.70 -8.31
CA ALA A 62 6.15 -4.27 -9.64
C ALA A 62 7.46 -5.06 -9.79
N GLU A 63 8.57 -4.58 -9.23
CA GLU A 63 9.84 -5.29 -9.19
C GLU A 63 9.70 -6.65 -8.49
N LYS A 64 9.06 -6.67 -7.32
CA LYS A 64 8.82 -7.89 -6.53
C LYS A 64 7.93 -8.89 -7.27
N MET A 65 6.81 -8.43 -7.82
CA MET A 65 5.90 -9.28 -8.60
C MET A 65 6.57 -9.86 -9.84
N ARG A 66 7.41 -9.08 -10.52
CA ARG A 66 8.21 -9.54 -11.66
C ARG A 66 9.22 -10.61 -11.25
N GLU A 67 9.91 -10.42 -10.12
CA GLU A 67 10.86 -11.40 -9.57
C GLU A 67 10.16 -12.73 -9.26
N GLU A 68 8.99 -12.67 -8.62
CA GLU A 68 8.19 -13.86 -8.28
C GLU A 68 7.44 -14.46 -9.48
N LYS A 69 7.44 -13.78 -10.63
CA LYS A 69 6.68 -14.15 -11.83
C LYS A 69 5.18 -14.34 -11.54
N GLN A 70 4.64 -13.52 -10.64
CA GLN A 70 3.25 -13.55 -10.21
C GLN A 70 2.61 -12.18 -10.41
N GLN A 71 1.31 -12.18 -10.72
CA GLN A 71 0.49 -10.97 -10.70
C GLN A 71 -0.35 -10.98 -9.42
N GLY A 72 -0.52 -9.80 -8.83
CA GLY A 72 -1.37 -9.62 -7.66
C GLY A 72 -1.82 -8.18 -7.50
N GLY A 73 -2.58 -7.95 -6.43
CA GLY A 73 -2.85 -6.61 -5.92
C GLY A 73 -2.04 -6.33 -4.66
N ALA A 74 -1.98 -5.06 -4.29
CA ALA A 74 -1.24 -4.61 -3.12
C ALA A 74 -1.96 -3.48 -2.37
N ILE A 75 -1.82 -3.47 -1.05
CA ILE A 75 -2.12 -2.30 -0.22
C ILE A 75 -0.86 -1.97 0.56
N VAL A 76 -0.46 -0.71 0.53
CA VAL A 76 0.67 -0.22 1.33
C VAL A 76 0.19 0.86 2.28
N LEU A 77 0.36 0.59 3.57
CA LEU A 77 -0.02 1.48 4.66
C LEU A 77 1.24 2.02 5.33
N ARG A 78 1.24 3.31 5.63
CA ARG A 78 2.39 3.98 6.24
C ARG A 78 1.98 4.94 7.35
N GLU A 79 2.60 4.82 8.52
CA GLU A 79 2.54 5.85 9.56
C GLU A 79 3.87 6.61 9.61
N CYS A 80 3.78 7.94 9.65
CA CYS A 80 4.88 8.85 9.90
C CYS A 80 4.62 9.52 11.25
N TYR A 81 5.47 9.28 12.23
CA TYR A 81 5.37 9.89 13.56
C TYR A 81 6.03 11.27 13.59
N GLY A 82 5.73 12.05 14.62
CA GLY A 82 6.12 13.47 14.70
C GLY A 82 7.62 13.76 14.65
N ASP A 83 8.46 12.78 14.92
CA ASP A 83 9.92 12.85 14.84
C ASP A 83 10.48 12.49 13.44
N TYR A 84 9.61 12.19 12.47
CA TYR A 84 10.03 11.83 11.13
C TYR A 84 10.57 13.01 10.32
N ILE A 85 11.77 12.82 9.75
CA ILE A 85 12.39 13.76 8.82
C ILE A 85 12.18 13.28 7.38
N PRO A 86 11.56 14.08 6.48
CA PRO A 86 11.38 13.72 5.07
C PRO A 86 12.70 13.58 4.30
N LEU A 87 13.14 12.34 4.07
CA LEU A 87 14.36 12.02 3.31
C LEU A 87 14.11 11.81 1.79
N GLY A 88 12.98 12.28 1.29
CA GLY A 88 12.56 12.11 -0.09
C GLY A 88 11.98 10.73 -0.42
N VAL A 89 11.62 10.56 -1.69
CA VAL A 89 10.85 9.39 -2.18
C VAL A 89 11.69 8.11 -2.26
N TRP A 90 13.02 8.25 -2.33
CA TRP A 90 13.95 7.12 -2.26
C TRP A 90 13.79 6.35 -0.96
N ASN A 91 13.66 7.05 0.18
CA ASN A 91 13.46 6.41 1.49
C ASN A 91 12.20 5.52 1.50
N VAL A 92 11.11 6.00 0.89
CA VAL A 92 9.88 5.20 0.77
C VAL A 92 10.13 3.93 -0.02
N ARG A 93 10.79 4.04 -1.19
CA ARG A 93 11.09 2.89 -2.04
C ARG A 93 11.92 1.84 -1.33
N GLU A 94 12.99 2.25 -0.65
CA GLU A 94 13.89 1.30 0.02
C GLU A 94 13.23 0.65 1.24
N ASN A 95 12.41 1.38 2.01
CA ASN A 95 11.65 0.78 3.11
C ASN A 95 10.63 -0.25 2.60
N VAL A 96 9.96 0.03 1.47
CA VAL A 96 9.03 -0.93 0.85
C VAL A 96 9.78 -2.16 0.33
N ARG A 97 10.91 -1.99 -0.35
CA ARG A 97 11.76 -3.12 -0.78
C ARG A 97 12.24 -3.95 0.40
N ALA A 98 12.68 -3.30 1.47
CA ALA A 98 13.09 -3.97 2.70
C ALA A 98 11.93 -4.73 3.37
N ALA A 99 10.70 -4.22 3.29
CA ALA A 99 9.51 -4.95 3.75
C ALA A 99 9.20 -6.17 2.88
N LEU A 100 9.31 -6.04 1.56
CA LEU A 100 9.07 -7.12 0.59
C LEU A 100 10.15 -8.21 0.59
N ALA A 101 11.36 -7.90 1.06
CA ALA A 101 12.47 -8.84 1.21
C ALA A 101 12.37 -9.69 2.49
N GLN A 102 11.56 -9.27 3.47
CA GLN A 102 11.36 -10.03 4.70
C GLN A 102 10.47 -11.26 4.46
N LYS A 103 10.59 -12.26 5.34
CA LYS A 103 9.70 -13.42 5.32
C LYS A 103 8.26 -12.96 5.59
N PRO A 104 7.31 -13.19 4.67
CA PRO A 104 5.94 -12.73 4.85
C PRO A 104 5.23 -13.57 5.93
N VAL A 105 4.24 -12.96 6.57
CA VAL A 105 3.22 -13.69 7.34
C VAL A 105 2.08 -14.01 6.38
N CYS A 106 1.78 -15.29 6.21
CA CYS A 106 0.74 -15.75 5.28
C CYS A 106 -0.60 -15.94 6.02
N PHE A 107 -1.68 -15.56 5.35
CA PHE A 107 -3.05 -15.71 5.85
C PHE A 107 -3.90 -16.40 4.78
N ASN A 108 -4.91 -17.15 5.22
CA ASN A 108 -5.86 -17.80 4.32
C ASN A 108 -6.99 -16.86 3.87
N ASP A 109 -7.14 -15.72 4.56
CA ASP A 109 -8.20 -14.77 4.34
C ASP A 109 -7.65 -13.34 4.28
N TYR A 110 -8.21 -12.55 3.36
CA TYR A 110 -7.84 -11.15 3.18
C TYR A 110 -8.09 -10.31 4.43
N SER A 111 -9.22 -10.52 5.11
CA SER A 111 -9.59 -9.77 6.32
C SER A 111 -8.61 -10.04 7.45
N GLN A 112 -8.13 -11.28 7.60
CA GLN A 112 -7.09 -11.62 8.58
C GLN A 112 -5.79 -10.85 8.33
N ALA A 113 -5.35 -10.76 7.07
CA ALA A 113 -4.16 -9.99 6.72
C ALA A 113 -4.32 -8.49 7.03
N VAL A 114 -5.48 -7.91 6.73
CA VAL A 114 -5.81 -6.51 7.01
C VAL A 114 -5.87 -6.24 8.52
N CYS A 115 -6.57 -7.07 9.30
CA CYS A 115 -6.64 -6.96 10.76
C CYS A 115 -5.24 -7.08 11.39
N TYR A 116 -4.42 -8.01 10.89
CA TYR A 116 -3.04 -8.13 11.32
C TYR A 116 -2.24 -6.85 11.06
N ALA A 117 -2.35 -6.26 9.86
CA ALA A 117 -1.68 -5.00 9.53
C ALA A 117 -2.15 -3.86 10.46
N PHE A 118 -3.46 -3.70 10.65
CA PHE A 118 -4.03 -2.67 11.54
C PHE A 118 -3.55 -2.80 12.98
N SER A 119 -3.41 -4.04 13.50
CA SER A 119 -2.90 -4.26 14.86
C SER A 119 -1.47 -3.73 15.09
N ARG A 120 -0.73 -3.41 14.03
CA ARG A 120 0.62 -2.85 14.11
C ARG A 120 0.65 -1.33 14.08
N PHE A 121 -0.45 -0.67 13.76
CA PHE A 121 -0.54 0.78 13.63
C PHE A 121 -1.20 1.43 14.86
N LYS A 122 -0.93 2.72 15.07
CA LYS A 122 -1.57 3.51 16.13
C LYS A 122 -2.88 4.13 15.67
N LEU A 123 -2.98 4.47 14.39
CA LEU A 123 -4.13 5.09 13.77
C LEU A 123 -5.32 4.12 13.75
N ASP A 124 -6.49 4.64 14.11
CA ASP A 124 -7.72 3.88 14.11
C ASP A 124 -8.04 3.33 12.69
N PRO A 125 -8.40 2.02 12.58
CA PRO A 125 -8.77 1.34 11.33
C PRO A 125 -9.70 2.13 10.39
N ARG A 126 -10.64 2.89 10.95
CA ARG A 126 -11.63 3.66 10.18
C ARG A 126 -10.97 4.69 9.26
N HIS A 127 -9.83 5.26 9.65
CA HIS A 127 -9.12 6.22 8.82
C HIS A 127 -8.45 5.55 7.62
N TRP A 128 -7.91 4.35 7.78
CA TRP A 128 -7.35 3.59 6.65
C TRP A 128 -8.44 3.20 5.65
N VAL A 129 -9.56 2.66 6.16
CA VAL A 129 -10.70 2.23 5.32
C VAL A 129 -11.32 3.41 4.56
N ARG A 130 -11.40 4.59 5.17
CA ARG A 130 -11.94 5.78 4.50
C ARG A 130 -11.10 6.24 3.30
N ASN A 131 -9.78 6.04 3.39
CA ASN A 131 -8.80 6.55 2.41
C ASN A 131 -8.28 5.49 1.44
N SER A 132 -8.72 4.24 1.53
CA SER A 132 -8.40 3.17 0.60
C SER A 132 -9.66 2.62 -0.04
N ARG A 133 -9.66 2.55 -1.38
CA ARG A 133 -10.75 1.95 -2.13
C ARG A 133 -10.80 0.44 -1.91
N ILE A 134 -9.64 -0.23 -1.94
CA ILE A 134 -9.54 -1.69 -1.81
C ILE A 134 -9.91 -2.13 -0.39
N LEU A 135 -9.53 -1.38 0.66
CA LEU A 135 -9.97 -1.68 2.03
C LEU A 135 -11.48 -1.53 2.21
N ARG A 136 -12.11 -0.59 1.49
CA ARG A 136 -13.56 -0.34 1.58
C ARG A 136 -14.40 -1.31 0.75
N GLU A 137 -13.96 -1.62 -0.47
CA GLU A 137 -14.73 -2.42 -1.44
C GLU A 137 -14.27 -3.88 -1.52
N GLY A 138 -13.11 -4.19 -0.95
CA GLY A 138 -12.43 -5.48 -1.10
C GLY A 138 -11.66 -5.60 -2.42
N PRO A 139 -10.76 -6.61 -2.54
CA PRO A 139 -10.10 -6.93 -3.80
C PRO A 139 -11.11 -7.27 -4.88
N LYS A 140 -11.08 -6.56 -6.00
CA LYS A 140 -11.92 -6.93 -7.14
C LYS A 140 -11.24 -8.00 -7.97
N ALA A 141 -11.89 -9.16 -8.08
CA ALA A 141 -11.55 -10.17 -9.07
C ALA A 141 -12.39 -9.91 -10.34
N GLN A 142 -11.75 -9.73 -11.47
CA GLN A 142 -12.41 -9.76 -12.79
C GLN A 142 -11.95 -11.01 -13.55
N PRO A 143 -12.79 -11.55 -14.46
CA PRO A 143 -12.40 -12.70 -15.28
C PRO A 143 -11.13 -12.37 -16.08
N VAL A 144 -10.12 -13.23 -15.96
CA VAL A 144 -8.90 -13.18 -16.76
C VAL A 144 -9.31 -13.30 -18.23
N GLN A 145 -8.86 -12.35 -19.04
CA GLN A 145 -9.24 -12.11 -20.43
C GLN A 145 -9.51 -13.41 -21.24
N LYS A 146 -10.68 -13.51 -21.88
CA LYS A 146 -11.16 -14.68 -22.68
C LYS A 146 -10.48 -14.83 -24.07
N LYS A 147 -9.17 -14.55 -24.16
CA LYS A 147 -8.32 -14.35 -25.36
C LYS A 147 -8.44 -12.99 -26.03
N LEU A 148 -7.28 -12.42 -26.36
CA LEU A 148 -6.78 -12.25 -27.73
C LEU A 148 -5.27 -11.91 -27.68
N ALA A 149 -4.52 -12.38 -28.66
CA ALA A 149 -3.07 -12.17 -28.81
C ALA A 149 -2.78 -11.44 -30.13
N ALA A 150 -1.75 -10.61 -30.13
CA ALA A 150 -1.03 -10.15 -31.32
C ALA A 150 0.40 -9.78 -30.88
N PHE A 151 1.37 -10.09 -31.75
CA PHE A 151 2.80 -10.18 -31.47
C PHE A 151 3.48 -8.82 -31.26
#